data_AF-A0A4Q7TUJ5-F1
#
_entry.id   AF-A0A4Q7TUJ5-F1
#
_cell.length_a   1.000
_cell.length_b   1.000
_cell.length_c   1.000
_cell.angle_alpha   90.00
_cell.angle_beta   90.00
_cell.angle_gamma   90.00
#
_symmetry.space_group_name_H-M   'P 1'
#
loop_
_entity.id
_entity.type
_entity.pdbx_description
1 polymer ?
#
loop_
_entity_poly.entity_id
_entity_poly.type
_entity_poly.pdbx_seq_one_letter_code
_entity_poly.pdbx_strand_id
1 'polypeptide(L)'
;MPMKYSEEFKRDAVALVESGIAQKTVCRDLSISKSALGAWVQDARFKTYGMTPSKDPEEQREMRAALKRIRELEMENEVLRRAAAYLSQAHITPPK
;
A
#
# COMPACT_ATOMS: atom_id res chain seq x y z
N MET A 1 4.79 20.21 -24.65
CA MET A 1 3.75 20.01 -23.61
C MET A 1 4.08 18.73 -22.85
N PRO A 2 3.95 18.67 -21.51
CA PRO A 2 4.10 17.42 -20.79
C PRO A 2 3.02 16.42 -21.28
N MET A 3 3.44 15.21 -21.66
CA MET A 3 2.51 14.13 -22.00
C MET A 3 1.65 13.82 -20.77
N LYS A 4 0.34 14.02 -20.89
CA LYS A 4 -0.63 13.66 -19.86
C LYS A 4 -1.15 12.27 -20.15
N TYR A 5 -0.75 11.29 -19.33
CA TYR A 5 -1.37 9.97 -19.33
C TYR A 5 -2.82 10.08 -18.82
N SER A 6 -3.73 9.32 -19.42
CA SER A 6 -5.11 9.22 -18.94
C SER A 6 -5.16 8.56 -17.56
N GLU A 7 -6.18 8.86 -16.76
CA GLU A 7 -6.35 8.23 -15.45
C GLU A 7 -6.57 6.72 -15.55
N GLU A 8 -7.27 6.28 -16.60
CA GLU A 8 -7.45 4.85 -16.91
C GLU A 8 -6.10 4.16 -17.14
N PHE A 9 -5.24 4.74 -17.98
CA PHE A 9 -3.91 4.18 -18.24
C PHE A 9 -3.06 4.08 -16.97
N LYS A 10 -3.10 5.12 -16.11
CA LYS A 10 -2.39 5.09 -14.82
C LYS A 10 -2.92 3.98 -13.92
N ARG A 11 -4.26 3.83 -13.86
CA ARG A 11 -4.91 2.79 -13.06
C ARG A 11 -4.52 1.40 -13.52
N ASP A 12 -4.51 1.15 -14.83
CA ASP A 12 -4.12 -0.14 -15.39
C ASP A 12 -2.64 -0.45 -15.13
N ALA A 13 -1.77 0.55 -15.30
CA ALA A 13 -0.35 0.40 -15.00
C ALA A 13 -0.10 0.06 -13.52
N VAL A 14 -0.85 0.68 -12.60
CA VAL A 14 -0.79 0.36 -11.17
C VAL A 14 -1.33 -1.05 -10.91
N ALA A 15 -2.46 -1.43 -11.52
CA ALA A 15 -3.06 -2.76 -11.36
C ALA A 15 -2.11 -3.89 -11.79
N LEU A 16 -1.32 -3.68 -12.86
CA LEU A 16 -0.27 -4.61 -13.27
C LEU A 16 0.78 -4.80 -12.16
N VAL A 17 1.22 -3.73 -11.52
CA VAL A 17 2.17 -3.81 -10.40
C VAL A 17 1.55 -4.53 -9.20
N GLU A 18 0.29 -4.21 -8.87
CA GLU A 18 -0.45 -4.85 -7.77
C GLU A 18 -0.70 -6.35 -8.01
N SER A 19 -0.81 -6.78 -9.27
CA SER A 19 -0.88 -8.20 -9.65
C SER A 19 0.43 -8.97 -9.43
N GLY A 20 1.51 -8.28 -9.06
CA GLY A 20 2.82 -8.87 -8.76
C GLY A 20 3.87 -8.67 -9.84
N ILE A 21 3.55 -7.98 -10.95
CA ILE A 21 4.53 -7.69 -12.00
C ILE A 21 5.52 -6.63 -11.50
N ALA A 22 6.81 -6.91 -11.66
CA ALA A 22 7.85 -5.96 -11.25
C ALA A 22 7.71 -4.63 -12.00
N GLN A 23 7.81 -3.50 -11.28
CA GLN A 23 7.74 -2.16 -11.85
C GLN A 23 8.70 -1.96 -13.04
N LYS A 24 9.89 -2.57 -13.02
CA LYS A 24 10.85 -2.50 -14.13
C LYS A 24 10.28 -3.08 -15.43
N THR A 25 9.57 -4.19 -15.33
CA THR A 25 8.90 -4.85 -16.45
C THR A 25 7.77 -3.98 -16.98
N VAL A 26 6.89 -3.50 -16.09
CA VAL A 26 5.77 -2.61 -16.46
C VAL A 26 6.28 -1.33 -17.14
N CYS A 27 7.32 -0.69 -16.60
CA CYS A 27 7.94 0.49 -17.21
C CYS A 27 8.47 0.24 -18.62
N ARG A 28 9.13 -0.91 -18.83
CA ARG A 28 9.68 -1.29 -20.13
C ARG A 28 8.56 -1.53 -21.13
N ASP A 29 7.58 -2.34 -20.75
CA ASP A 29 6.52 -2.80 -21.65
C ASP A 29 5.55 -1.66 -22.02
N LEU A 30 5.29 -0.74 -21.08
CA LEU A 30 4.46 0.44 -21.31
C LEU A 30 5.25 1.68 -21.77
N SER A 31 6.58 1.59 -21.88
CA SER A 31 7.47 2.70 -22.24
C SER A 31 7.29 3.96 -21.36
N ILE A 32 7.14 3.78 -20.05
CA ILE A 32 6.97 4.86 -19.07
C ILE A 32 8.16 4.96 -18.11
N SER A 33 8.38 6.14 -17.54
CA SER A 33 9.47 6.33 -16.57
C SER A 33 9.17 5.64 -15.24
N LYS A 34 10.22 5.11 -14.59
CA LYS A 34 10.13 4.51 -13.25
C LYS A 34 9.63 5.49 -12.19
N SER A 35 10.00 6.76 -12.31
CA SER A 35 9.54 7.82 -11.39
C SER A 35 8.05 8.07 -11.51
N ALA A 36 7.50 8.12 -12.73
CA ALA A 36 6.07 8.31 -12.95
C ALA A 36 5.26 7.11 -12.40
N LEU A 37 5.65 5.88 -12.76
CA LEU A 37 4.98 4.69 -12.25
C LEU A 37 5.07 4.59 -10.72
N GLY A 38 6.26 4.88 -10.15
CA GLY A 38 6.46 4.87 -8.70
C GLY A 38 5.56 5.87 -7.97
N ALA A 39 5.38 7.08 -8.53
CA ALA A 39 4.45 8.06 -7.99
C ALA A 39 2.99 7.57 -8.04
N TRP A 40 2.55 6.98 -9.16
CA TRP A 40 1.18 6.49 -9.28
C TRP A 40 0.88 5.32 -8.33
N VAL A 41 1.83 4.40 -8.17
CA VAL A 41 1.71 3.30 -7.20
C VAL A 41 1.64 3.84 -5.77
N GLN A 42 2.44 4.85 -5.45
CA GLN A 42 2.41 5.48 -4.13
C GLN A 42 1.09 6.22 -3.88
N ASP A 43 0.58 6.95 -4.87
CA ASP A 43 -0.71 7.64 -4.80
C ASP A 43 -1.87 6.67 -4.64
N ALA A 44 -1.84 5.55 -5.37
CA ALA A 44 -2.82 4.47 -5.21
C ALA A 44 -2.78 3.91 -3.79
N ARG A 45 -1.58 3.66 -3.26
CA ARG A 45 -1.40 3.20 -1.88
C ARG A 45 -1.92 4.21 -0.85
N PHE A 46 -1.75 5.52 -1.04
CA PHE A 46 -2.37 6.50 -0.14
C PHE A 46 -3.89 6.39 -0.15
N LYS A 47 -4.49 6.26 -1.34
CA LYS A 47 -5.94 6.14 -1.50
C LYS A 47 -6.52 4.89 -0.82
N THR A 48 -5.79 3.76 -0.78
CA THR A 48 -6.26 2.56 -0.06
C THR A 48 -6.40 2.78 1.44
N TYR A 49 -5.66 3.73 2.01
CA TYR A 49 -5.76 4.14 3.41
C TYR A 49 -6.65 5.38 3.61
N GLY A 50 -7.47 5.74 2.61
CA GLY A 50 -8.37 6.90 2.67
C GLY A 50 -7.66 8.26 2.65
N MET A 51 -6.38 8.30 2.25
CA MET A 51 -5.60 9.53 2.19
C MET A 51 -5.65 10.12 0.78
N THR A 52 -5.76 11.46 0.69
CA THR A 52 -5.67 12.19 -0.58
C THR A 52 -4.21 12.50 -0.90
N PRO A 53 -3.65 12.04 -2.03
CA PRO A 53 -2.27 12.36 -2.40
C PRO A 53 -2.03 13.86 -2.54
N SER A 54 -1.00 14.37 -1.86
CA SER A 54 -0.55 15.75 -1.99
C SER A 54 0.55 15.90 -3.04
N LYS A 55 0.70 17.11 -3.58
CA LYS A 55 1.84 17.50 -4.41
C LYS A 55 2.95 18.16 -3.58
N ASP A 56 2.69 18.50 -2.33
CA ASP A 56 3.70 19.05 -1.42
C ASP A 56 4.67 17.94 -0.99
N PRO A 57 6.00 18.09 -1.21
CA PRO A 57 6.99 17.10 -0.83
C PRO A 57 7.05 16.80 0.67
N GLU A 58 6.81 17.79 1.52
CA GLU A 58 6.82 17.64 2.98
C GLU A 58 5.59 16.85 3.43
N GLU A 59 4.40 17.22 2.93
CA GLU A 59 3.17 16.45 3.18
C GLU A 59 3.32 15.00 2.69
N GLN A 60 3.89 14.78 1.50
CA GLN A 60 4.15 13.42 1.01
C GLN A 60 5.13 12.63 1.90
N ARG A 61 6.11 13.30 2.52
CA ARG A 61 7.03 12.66 3.47
C ARG A 61 6.28 12.24 4.74
N GLU A 62 5.45 13.13 5.27
CA GLU A 62 4.63 12.85 6.46
C GLU A 62 3.61 11.74 6.19
N MET A 63 2.92 11.77 5.05
CA MET A 63 1.99 10.71 4.65
C MET A 63 2.70 9.35 4.54
N ARG A 64 3.93 9.30 4.00
CA ARG A 64 4.73 8.07 3.96
C ARG A 64 5.08 7.56 5.37
N ALA A 65 5.46 8.46 6.27
CA ALA A 65 5.75 8.12 7.66
C ALA A 65 4.49 7.60 8.38
N ALA A 66 3.34 8.26 8.18
CA ALA A 66 2.05 7.84 8.72
C ALA A 66 1.66 6.45 8.22
N LEU A 67 1.75 6.18 6.91
CA LEU A 67 1.49 4.85 6.35
C LEU A 67 2.40 3.76 6.93
N LYS A 68 3.68 4.08 7.13
CA LYS A 68 4.61 3.13 7.76
C LYS A 68 4.14 2.80 9.18
N ARG A 69 3.78 3.81 9.97
CA ARG A 69 3.32 3.62 11.35
C ARG A 69 1.99 2.85 11.41
N ILE A 70 1.06 3.13 10.51
CA ILE A 70 -0.21 2.38 10.42
C ILE A 70 0.07 0.90 10.18
N ARG A 71 0.94 0.57 9.23
CA ARG A 71 1.28 -0.84 8.93
C ARG A 71 1.93 -1.55 10.11
N GLU A 72 2.83 -0.88 10.83
CA GLU A 72 3.42 -1.42 12.06
C GLU A 72 2.36 -1.72 13.11
N LEU A 73 1.46 -0.76 13.36
CA LEU A 73 0.34 -0.91 14.30
C LEU A 73 -0.62 -2.03 13.89
N GLU A 74 -0.93 -2.17 12.59
CA GLU A 74 -1.76 -3.26 12.08
C GLU A 74 -1.12 -4.63 12.35
N MET A 75 0.20 -4.74 12.17
CA MET A 75 0.94 -5.98 12.47
C MET A 75 0.97 -6.27 13.97
N GLU A 76 1.27 -5.28 14.80
CA GLU A 76 1.22 -5.40 16.27
C GLU A 76 -0.18 -5.85 16.73
N ASN A 77 -1.23 -5.24 16.19
CA ASN A 77 -2.61 -5.56 16.53
C ASN A 77 -2.98 -6.99 16.12
N GLU A 78 -2.55 -7.45 14.93
CA GLU A 78 -2.76 -8.82 14.49
C GLU A 78 -2.09 -9.84 15.43
N VAL A 79 -0.87 -9.55 15.90
CA VAL A 79 -0.20 -10.40 16.90
C VAL A 79 -0.99 -10.45 18.21
N LEU A 80 -1.44 -9.29 18.69
CA LEU A 80 -2.25 -9.21 19.92
C LEU A 80 -3.57 -9.96 19.80
N ARG A 81 -4.27 -9.85 18.66
CA ARG A 81 -5.52 -10.59 18.40
C ARG A 81 -5.29 -12.10 18.41
N ARG A 82 -4.21 -12.58 17.79
CA ARG A 82 -3.85 -14.01 17.79
C ARG A 82 -3.54 -14.51 19.20
N ALA A 83 -2.77 -13.74 19.99
CA ALA A 83 -2.46 -14.09 21.37
C ALA A 83 -3.73 -14.16 22.23
N ALA A 84 -4.64 -13.20 22.10
CA ALA A 84 -5.92 -13.20 22.80
C ALA A 84 -6.80 -14.41 22.43
N ALA A 85 -6.86 -14.77 21.13
CA ALA A 85 -7.58 -15.94 20.66
C ALA A 85 -7.00 -17.25 21.20
N TYR A 86 -5.67 -17.36 21.32
CA TYR A 86 -5.02 -18.52 21.91
C TYR A 86 -5.34 -18.65 23.41
N LEU A 87 -5.28 -17.53 24.15
CA LEU A 87 -5.55 -17.52 25.59
C LEU A 87 -7.03 -17.80 25.91
N SER A 88 -7.96 -17.36 25.06
CA SER A 88 -9.38 -17.67 25.25
C SER A 88 -9.69 -19.15 25.01
N GLN A 89 -9.01 -19.81 24.07
CA GLN A 89 -9.12 -21.26 23.85
C GLN A 89 -8.57 -22.09 25.01
N ALA A 90 -7.46 -21.64 25.62
CA ALA A 90 -6.86 -22.32 26.78
C ALA A 90 -7.78 -22.38 28.01
N HIS A 91 -8.74 -21.46 28.12
CA HIS A 91 -9.73 -21.45 29.21
C HIS A 91 -10.98 -22.30 28.93
N ILE A 92 -11.11 -22.96 27.77
CA ILE A 92 -12.29 -23.76 27.38
C ILE A 92 -12.08 -25.27 27.55
N THR A 93 -10.91 -25.74 28.02
CA THR A 93 -10.75 -27.16 28.40
C THR A 93 -11.40 -27.42 29.77
N PRO A 94 -12.54 -28.14 29.86
CA PRO A 94 -13.12 -28.48 31.15
C PRO A 94 -12.21 -29.47 31.89
N PRO A 95 -12.07 -29.37 33.23
CA PRO A 95 -11.38 -30.38 34.00
C PRO A 95 -12.12 -31.73 33.89
N LYS A 96 -11.34 -32.81 33.77
CA LYS A 96 -11.83 -34.20 33.77
C LYS A 96 -12.36 -34.61 35.12
#